data_AF-A0A9X1VSY0-F1
#
_entry.id   AF-A0A9X1VSY0-F1
#
_cell.length_a   1.000
_cell.length_b   1.000
_cell.length_c   1.000
_cell.angle_alpha   90.00
_cell.angle_beta   90.00
_cell.angle_gamma   90.00
#
_symmetry.space_group_name_H-M   'P 1'
#
loop_
_entity.id
_entity.type
_entity.pdbx_description
1 polymer ?
#
loop_
_entity_poly.entity_id
_entity_poly.type
_entity_poly.pdbx_seq_one_letter_code
_entity_poly.pdbx_strand_id
1 'polypeptide(L)'
;MIILMTIGITYGFKISENNCNFENGKYKVVYDKMFTEYPKFEFEVNGLNLTEINSKSNRSYKIEEIGENNFQLKPLDKKTDSLTEFQKKLTSQGKPYYEITNCKKDTLEFIMRVNLHVISHSGKFVRID
;
A
#
# COMPACT_ATOMS: atom_id res chain seq x y z
N MET A 1 5.42 -35.49 27.58
CA MET A 1 5.36 -35.13 26.15
C MET A 1 4.84 -33.71 26.07
N ILE A 2 5.74 -32.72 25.94
CA ILE A 2 5.37 -31.30 25.88
C ILE A 2 5.05 -31.01 24.42
N ILE A 3 3.77 -30.82 24.11
CA ILE A 3 3.32 -30.32 22.81
C ILE A 3 3.57 -28.82 22.81
N LEU A 4 4.65 -28.37 22.16
CA LEU A 4 4.83 -26.97 21.82
C LEU A 4 3.77 -26.61 20.76
N MET A 5 2.70 -25.93 21.17
CA MET A 5 1.86 -25.17 20.24
C MET A 5 2.65 -23.92 19.84
N THR A 6 3.26 -23.96 18.66
CA THR A 6 3.77 -22.75 18.01
C THR A 6 2.56 -21.92 17.56
N ILE A 7 2.21 -20.91 18.36
CA ILE A 7 1.29 -19.84 17.95
C ILE A 7 2.01 -19.08 16.84
N GLY A 8 1.63 -19.33 15.59
CA GLY A 8 2.04 -18.54 14.46
C GLY A 8 1.42 -17.15 14.58
N ILE A 9 2.17 -16.20 15.13
CA ILE A 9 1.79 -14.79 15.14
C ILE A 9 1.92 -14.30 13.69
N THR A 10 0.80 -14.13 13.01
CA THR A 10 0.77 -13.39 11.74
C THR A 10 1.00 -11.91 12.05
N TYR A 11 2.23 -11.43 11.84
CA TYR A 11 2.62 -10.03 12.08
C TYR A 11 2.07 -9.09 11.00
N GLY A 12 0.74 -8.98 10.89
CA GLY A 12 0.10 -7.93 10.10
C GLY A 12 0.05 -6.60 10.86
N PHE A 13 -0.17 -5.51 10.15
CA PHE A 13 -0.27 -4.18 10.74
C PHE A 13 -1.72 -3.66 10.71
N LYS A 14 -2.20 -3.11 11.83
CA LYS A 14 -3.61 -2.73 12.03
C LYS A 14 -3.89 -1.34 11.46
N ILE A 15 -4.64 -1.28 10.38
CA ILE A 15 -5.20 -0.03 9.84
C ILE A 15 -6.53 0.28 10.58
N SER A 16 -6.43 0.98 11.72
CA SER A 16 -7.54 1.56 12.52
C SER A 16 -8.57 0.64 13.22
N GLU A 17 -9.48 1.27 14.00
CA GLU A 17 -10.54 0.66 14.83
C GLU A 17 -11.61 -0.11 14.04
N ASN A 18 -11.70 0.06 12.72
CA ASN A 18 -12.61 -0.72 11.86
C ASN A 18 -12.08 -2.14 11.52
N ASN A 19 -11.04 -2.62 12.20
CA ASN A 19 -10.43 -3.95 12.01
C ASN A 19 -9.88 -4.22 10.59
N CYS A 20 -9.50 -3.19 9.84
CA CYS A 20 -8.80 -3.40 8.57
C CYS A 20 -7.34 -3.74 8.88
N ASN A 21 -6.92 -4.99 8.67
CA ASN A 21 -5.52 -5.36 8.81
C ASN A 21 -4.87 -5.39 7.43
N PHE A 22 -3.78 -4.64 7.24
CA PHE A 22 -2.88 -4.88 6.13
C PHE A 22 -1.94 -6.00 6.54
N GLU A 23 -2.34 -7.22 6.21
CA GLU A 23 -1.61 -8.42 6.60
C GLU A 23 -0.35 -8.62 5.77
N ASN A 24 0.57 -9.42 6.30
CA ASN A 24 1.71 -9.86 5.51
C ASN A 24 1.23 -10.78 4.39
N GLY A 25 1.86 -10.65 3.23
CA GLY A 25 1.53 -11.47 2.07
C GLY A 25 1.82 -10.75 0.78
N LYS A 26 1.51 -11.42 -0.33
CA LYS A 26 1.65 -10.82 -1.65
C LYS A 26 0.31 -10.27 -2.10
N TYR A 27 0.39 -9.13 -2.76
CA TYR A 27 -0.76 -8.38 -3.23
C TYR A 27 -0.57 -7.99 -4.68
N LYS A 28 -1.68 -7.95 -5.41
CA LYS A 28 -1.77 -7.32 -6.73
C LYS A 28 -2.67 -6.10 -6.68
N VAL A 29 -2.33 -5.07 -7.46
CA VAL A 29 -3.17 -3.90 -7.62
C VAL A 29 -4.20 -4.13 -8.72
N VAL A 30 -5.48 -3.93 -8.41
CA VAL A 30 -6.58 -3.94 -9.37
C VAL A 30 -7.24 -2.57 -9.35
N TYR A 31 -6.96 -1.76 -10.37
CA TYR A 31 -7.52 -0.41 -10.48
C TYR A 31 -8.99 -0.40 -10.89
N ASP A 32 -9.71 0.66 -10.49
CA ASP A 32 -11.06 0.92 -10.97
C ASP A 32 -11.07 1.17 -12.48
N LYS A 33 -12.23 0.98 -13.14
CA LYS A 33 -12.37 0.99 -14.60
C LYS A 33 -11.76 2.23 -15.27
N MET A 34 -11.90 3.39 -14.62
CA MET A 34 -11.39 4.68 -15.11
C MET A 34 -9.86 4.85 -15.01
N PHE A 35 -9.17 3.96 -14.29
CA PHE A 35 -7.72 3.94 -14.10
C PHE A 35 -7.07 2.68 -14.68
N THR A 36 -7.72 2.02 -15.64
CA THR A 36 -7.25 0.75 -16.23
C THR A 36 -5.92 0.85 -16.97
N GLU A 37 -5.57 2.06 -17.43
CA GLU A 37 -4.28 2.37 -18.07
C GLU A 37 -3.12 2.54 -17.07
N TYR A 38 -3.38 2.53 -15.75
CA TYR A 38 -2.31 2.61 -14.76
C TYR A 38 -1.46 1.32 -14.77
N PRO A 39 -0.14 1.43 -14.57
CA PRO A 39 0.75 0.27 -14.55
C PRO A 39 0.32 -0.71 -13.45
N LYS A 40 -0.02 -1.93 -13.86
CA LYS A 40 -0.30 -3.02 -12.91
C LYS A 40 1.01 -3.50 -12.32
N PHE A 41 1.03 -3.66 -11.00
CA PHE A 41 2.17 -4.22 -10.30
C PHE A 41 1.72 -5.08 -9.13
N GLU A 42 2.66 -5.88 -8.65
CA GLU A 42 2.52 -6.72 -7.48
C GLU A 42 3.53 -6.26 -6.43
N PHE A 43 3.20 -6.51 -5.17
CA PHE A 43 4.09 -6.19 -4.07
C PHE A 43 3.91 -7.18 -2.93
N GLU A 44 4.94 -7.31 -2.11
CA GLU A 44 4.94 -8.08 -0.88
C GLU A 44 4.93 -7.14 0.32
N VAL A 45 4.07 -7.43 1.29
CA VAL A 45 4.02 -6.76 2.59
C VAL A 45 4.64 -7.67 3.65
N ASN A 46 5.61 -7.14 4.39
CA ASN A 46 6.23 -7.79 5.53
C ASN A 46 6.38 -6.79 6.69
N GLY A 47 5.42 -6.84 7.61
CA GLY A 47 5.25 -5.86 8.69
C GLY A 47 4.92 -4.48 8.12
N LEU A 48 5.82 -3.52 8.38
CA LEU A 48 5.71 -2.14 7.89
C LEU A 48 6.44 -1.90 6.57
N ASN A 49 6.95 -2.94 5.92
CA ASN A 49 7.67 -2.80 4.66
C ASN A 49 6.82 -3.33 3.50
N LEU A 50 6.83 -2.58 2.41
CA LEU A 50 6.22 -2.93 1.13
C LEU A 50 7.33 -2.97 0.08
N THR A 51 7.44 -4.08 -0.63
CA THR A 51 8.44 -4.26 -1.69
C THR A 51 7.74 -4.63 -2.99
N GLU A 52 7.95 -3.85 -4.06
CA GLU A 52 7.48 -4.23 -5.39
C GLU A 52 8.14 -5.54 -5.82
N ILE A 53 7.33 -6.49 -6.27
CA ILE A 53 7.79 -7.77 -6.84
C ILE A 53 7.43 -7.79 -8.33
N ASN A 54 8.19 -8.56 -9.12
CA ASN A 54 8.00 -8.63 -10.58
C ASN A 54 8.09 -7.27 -11.30
N SER A 55 8.71 -6.28 -10.67
CA SER A 55 8.92 -4.92 -11.20
C SER A 55 10.38 -4.76 -11.62
N LYS A 56 10.64 -4.01 -12.70
CA LYS A 56 12.03 -3.69 -13.11
C LYS A 56 12.76 -2.84 -12.07
N SER A 57 12.01 -2.11 -11.24
CA SER A 57 12.57 -1.15 -10.27
C SER A 57 12.75 -1.72 -8.87
N ASN A 58 12.14 -2.86 -8.52
CA ASN A 58 12.22 -3.53 -7.20
C ASN A 58 12.21 -2.53 -6.01
N ARG A 59 11.29 -1.55 -6.07
CA ARG A 59 11.27 -0.45 -5.10
C ARG A 59 10.77 -0.95 -3.75
N SER A 60 11.43 -0.47 -2.70
CA SER A 60 11.04 -0.77 -1.33
C SER A 60 10.57 0.49 -0.61
N TYR A 61 9.50 0.36 0.14
CA TYR A 61 8.84 1.43 0.86
C TYR A 61 8.57 1.01 2.30
N LYS A 62 8.63 1.97 3.22
CA LYS A 62 8.08 1.86 4.56
C LYS A 62 6.65 2.40 4.55
N ILE A 63 5.72 1.61 5.03
CA ILE A 63 4.35 2.00 5.32
C ILE A 63 4.36 2.83 6.61
N GLU A 64 3.79 4.03 6.57
CA GLU A 64 3.60 4.89 7.73
C GLU A 64 2.15 5.31 7.87
N GLU A 65 1.56 5.06 9.02
CA GLU A 65 0.24 5.60 9.33
C GLU A 65 0.29 7.08 9.57
N ILE A 66 -0.71 7.75 9.03
CA ILE A 66 -0.91 9.18 9.21
C ILE A 66 -2.28 9.52 9.79
N GLY A 67 -3.10 8.49 10.06
CA GLY A 67 -4.43 8.62 10.64
C GLY A 67 -5.22 7.33 10.47
N GLU A 68 -6.46 7.33 10.95
CA GLU A 68 -7.37 6.20 10.78
C GLU A 68 -7.55 5.89 9.29
N ASN A 69 -7.34 4.64 8.90
CA ASN A 69 -7.45 4.19 7.51
C ASN A 69 -6.55 4.90 6.50
N ASN A 70 -5.55 5.65 6.97
CA ASN A 70 -4.70 6.46 6.11
C ASN A 70 -3.22 6.13 6.32
N PHE A 71 -2.52 5.81 5.22
CA PHE A 71 -1.08 5.57 5.26
C PHE A 71 -0.33 6.22 4.09
N GLN A 72 0.96 6.44 4.30
CA GLN A 72 1.90 6.91 3.30
C GLN A 72 2.96 5.84 3.03
N LEU A 73 3.48 5.85 1.80
CA LEU A 73 4.64 5.05 1.42
C LEU A 73 5.87 5.95 1.41
N LYS A 74 6.79 5.74 2.35
CA LYS A 74 8.09 6.40 2.35
C LYS A 74 9.12 5.52 1.63
N PRO A 75 9.76 6.00 0.56
CA PRO A 75 10.84 5.25 -0.10
C PRO A 75 11.94 4.89 0.90
N LEU A 76 12.35 3.62 0.94
CA LEU A 76 13.48 3.16 1.74
C LEU A 76 14.81 3.45 1.04
N ASP A 77 14.82 3.40 -0.30
CA ASP A 77 15.98 3.75 -1.09
C ASP A 77 16.06 5.27 -1.31
N LYS A 78 17.24 5.84 -1.06
CA LYS A 78 17.60 7.23 -1.42
C LYS A 78 17.77 7.44 -2.93
N LYS A 79 17.30 6.52 -3.78
CA LYS A 79 17.21 6.81 -5.20
C LYS A 79 16.12 7.86 -5.37
N THR A 80 16.56 9.11 -5.34
CA THR A 80 15.99 10.20 -6.13
C THR A 80 16.04 9.79 -7.61
N ASP A 81 15.29 8.77 -7.98
CA ASP A 81 14.80 8.66 -9.34
C ASP A 81 14.00 9.95 -9.51
N SER A 82 14.55 10.85 -10.31
CA SER A 82 13.98 12.14 -10.64
C SER A 82 12.48 11.99 -10.81
N LEU A 83 11.70 12.47 -9.82
CA LEU A 83 10.26 12.57 -9.98
C LEU A 83 10.02 13.23 -11.34
N THR A 84 9.19 12.63 -12.17
CA THR A 84 8.75 13.29 -13.40
C THR A 84 8.16 14.66 -13.04
N GLU A 85 8.20 15.66 -13.93
CA GLU A 85 7.67 17.00 -13.63
C GLU A 85 6.21 16.95 -13.15
N PHE A 86 5.43 15.99 -13.66
CA PHE A 86 4.09 15.71 -13.16
C PHE A 86 4.09 15.23 -11.69
N GLN A 87 4.93 14.27 -11.34
CA GLN A 87 5.08 13.79 -9.96
C GLN A 87 5.60 14.88 -9.01
N LYS A 88 6.56 15.72 -9.45
CA LYS A 88 7.03 16.89 -8.68
C LYS A 88 5.89 17.84 -8.40
N LYS A 89 5.11 18.21 -9.42
CA LYS A 89 3.97 19.11 -9.31
C LYS A 89 2.89 18.53 -8.39
N LEU A 90 2.61 17.23 -8.47
CA LEU A 90 1.69 16.55 -7.56
C LEU A 90 2.19 16.59 -6.10
N THR A 91 3.46 16.29 -5.85
CA THR A 91 4.04 16.32 -4.50
C THR A 91 4.21 17.73 -3.91
N SER A 92 4.30 18.77 -4.76
CA SER A 92 4.36 20.16 -4.31
C SER A 92 3.04 20.68 -3.75
N GLN A 93 1.93 19.99 -4.03
CA GLN A 93 0.57 20.38 -3.61
C GLN A 93 0.05 19.56 -2.41
N GLY A 94 0.89 18.69 -1.84
CA GLY A 94 0.54 17.80 -0.74
C GLY A 94 1.43 16.55 -0.73
N LYS A 95 1.44 15.83 0.40
CA LYS A 95 2.10 14.52 0.47
C LYS A 95 1.09 13.45 0.08
N PRO A 96 1.34 12.67 -1.00
CA PRO A 96 0.41 11.63 -1.40
C PRO A 96 0.20 10.60 -0.31
N TYR A 97 -1.03 10.12 -0.18
CA TYR A 97 -1.40 9.10 0.80
C TYR A 97 -2.49 8.19 0.25
N TYR A 98 -2.62 7.02 0.87
CA TYR A 98 -3.65 6.05 0.60
C TYR A 98 -4.68 6.10 1.72
N GLU A 99 -5.94 6.24 1.33
CA GLU A 99 -7.11 6.10 2.18
C GLU A 99 -7.74 4.72 1.90
N ILE A 100 -7.80 3.86 2.91
CA ILE A 100 -8.50 2.58 2.85
C ILE A 100 -9.98 2.83 3.14
N THR A 101 -10.83 2.64 2.14
CA THR A 101 -12.27 2.93 2.25
C THR A 101 -13.08 1.72 2.67
N ASN A 102 -12.54 0.52 2.44
CA ASN A 102 -13.21 -0.73 2.76
C ASN A 102 -12.18 -1.85 2.87
N CYS A 103 -12.45 -2.82 3.74
CA CYS A 103 -11.62 -4.01 3.86
C CYS A 103 -12.48 -5.26 3.96
N LYS A 104 -12.09 -6.27 3.20
CA LYS A 104 -12.54 -7.66 3.28
C LYS A 104 -11.31 -8.51 3.55
N LYS A 105 -11.53 -9.76 3.97
CA LYS A 105 -10.46 -10.70 4.35
C LYS A 105 -9.22 -10.65 3.44
N ASP A 106 -9.42 -10.71 2.12
CA ASP A 106 -8.33 -10.77 1.13
C ASP A 106 -8.27 -9.52 0.22
N THR A 107 -8.98 -8.44 0.57
CA THR A 107 -9.09 -7.28 -0.32
C THR A 107 -9.22 -5.97 0.45
N LEU A 108 -8.37 -5.01 0.14
CA LEU A 108 -8.45 -3.64 0.65
C LEU A 108 -8.80 -2.70 -0.50
N GLU A 109 -9.92 -2.00 -0.40
CA GLU A 109 -10.28 -0.95 -1.36
C GLU A 109 -9.60 0.36 -0.93
N PHE A 110 -8.99 1.04 -1.88
CA PHE A 110 -8.18 2.22 -1.61
C PHE A 110 -8.49 3.39 -2.56
N ILE A 111 -8.28 4.59 -2.05
CA ILE A 111 -8.18 5.83 -2.82
C ILE A 111 -6.78 6.41 -2.59
N MET A 112 -6.00 6.58 -3.65
CA MET A 112 -4.73 7.30 -3.59
C MET A 112 -5.00 8.78 -3.86
N ARG A 113 -4.67 9.61 -2.88
CA ARG A 113 -4.85 11.06 -2.92
C ARG A 113 -3.51 11.75 -2.98
N VAL A 114 -3.42 12.82 -3.76
CA VAL A 114 -2.22 13.68 -3.81
C VAL A 114 -2.32 14.82 -2.78
N ASN A 115 -3.55 15.20 -2.41
CA ASN A 115 -3.90 16.06 -1.29
C ASN A 115 -5.36 15.82 -0.88
N LEU A 116 -5.90 16.57 0.10
CA LEU A 116 -7.28 16.38 0.61
C LEU A 116 -8.37 16.46 -0.48
N HIS A 117 -8.17 17.21 -1.56
CA HIS A 117 -9.21 17.51 -2.55
C HIS A 117 -9.02 16.78 -3.88
N VAL A 118 -7.89 16.10 -4.10
CA VAL A 118 -7.51 15.55 -5.41
C VAL A 118 -7.19 14.07 -5.29
N ILE A 119 -8.00 13.26 -5.98
CA ILE A 119 -7.79 11.83 -6.17
C ILE A 119 -6.84 11.63 -7.36
N SER A 120 -5.77 10.87 -7.16
CA SER A 120 -4.90 10.44 -8.26
C SER A 120 -5.49 9.22 -8.95
N HIS A 121 -5.81 8.19 -8.18
CA HIS A 121 -6.37 6.94 -8.67
C HIS A 121 -6.97 6.14 -7.51
N SER A 122 -7.80 5.15 -7.83
CA SER A 122 -8.43 4.25 -6.86
C SER A 122 -8.46 2.82 -7.38
N GLY A 123 -8.65 1.88 -6.47
CA GLY A 123 -8.71 0.47 -6.79
C GLY A 123 -8.69 -0.41 -5.57
N LYS A 124 -8.14 -1.61 -5.74
CA LYS A 124 -8.08 -2.64 -4.71
C LYS A 124 -6.69 -3.26 -4.62
N PHE A 125 -6.21 -3.45 -3.40
CA PHE A 125 -5.13 -4.38 -3.10
C PHE A 125 -5.74 -5.75 -2.84
N VAL A 126 -5.49 -6.69 -3.74
CA VAL A 126 -6.02 -8.05 -3.63
C VAL A 126 -4.89 -8.97 -3.21
N ARG A 127 -5.04 -9.61 -2.05
CA ARG A 127 -4.09 -10.62 -1.57
C ARG A 127 -4.11 -11.83 -2.50
N ILE A 128 -2.95 -12.34 -2.86
CA ILE A 128 -2.80 -13.48 -3.77
C ILE A 128 -2.14 -14.70 -3.10
N ASP A 129 -1.50 -14.51 -1.93
CA ASP A 129 -0.82 -15.54 -1.13
C ASP A 129 -1.17 -15.44 0.36
#